data_AF-A0A0C3N9X1-F1
#
_entry.id   AF-A0A0C3N9X1-F1
#
_cell.length_a   1.000
_cell.length_b   1.000
_cell.length_c   1.000
_cell.angle_alpha   90.00
_cell.angle_beta   90.00
_cell.angle_gamma   90.00
#
_symmetry.space_group_name_H-M   'P 1'
#
loop_
_entity.id
_entity.type
_entity.pdbx_description
1 polymer ?
#
loop_
_entity_poly.entity_id
_entity_poly.type
_entity_poly.pdbx_seq_one_letter_code
_entity_poly.pdbx_strand_id
1 'polypeptide(L)'
;MGATRTARKQDKQHAATERWLSKPGVREEQREKARLRAARNRTKKLVTESEDTTRNPTPTSAVGASPDPEPNSYLHPSALSEPPPLEKVRQLITNWQSEWGTESTWPKKFHDQLRHAQGRGRLATDSFFSQCEAHVEEGRRLVWILRNIARKGFRGMGYRAADLYEQVFDLLTSLLTELRFFEVKLDDYAPISPLSRISEARYYFTV
;
A
#
# COMPACT_ATOMS: atom_id res chain seq x y z
N MET A 1 13.13 50.07 27.59
CA MET A 1 13.08 49.26 26.35
C MET A 1 13.06 47.80 26.76
N GLY A 2 12.02 47.04 26.42
CA GLY A 2 11.88 45.63 26.83
C GLY A 2 12.23 44.68 25.68
N ALA A 3 13.29 43.88 25.84
CA ALA A 3 13.67 42.88 24.85
C ALA A 3 12.76 41.64 24.94
N THR A 4 11.96 41.39 23.91
CA THR A 4 11.10 40.20 23.83
C THR A 4 11.94 38.95 23.55
N ARG A 5 12.10 38.13 24.60
CA ARG A 5 12.82 36.85 24.56
C ARG A 5 12.14 35.88 23.58
N THR A 6 12.80 35.52 22.50
CA THR A 6 12.25 34.63 21.47
C THR A 6 12.11 33.20 21.98
N ALA A 7 10.88 32.70 22.07
CA ALA A 7 10.58 31.34 22.54
C ALA A 7 11.25 30.27 21.66
N ARG A 8 11.87 29.27 22.29
CA ARG A 8 12.57 28.17 21.61
C ARG A 8 11.58 27.29 20.83
N LYS A 9 12.11 26.59 19.83
CA LYS A 9 11.33 25.66 18.98
C LYS A 9 10.59 24.58 19.79
N GLN A 10 11.19 24.12 20.89
CA GLN A 10 10.61 23.14 21.82
C GLN A 10 9.38 23.72 22.55
N ASP A 11 9.46 24.95 23.07
CA ASP A 11 8.35 25.64 23.75
C ASP A 11 7.12 25.75 22.84
N LYS A 12 7.35 26.06 21.55
CA LYS A 12 6.29 26.14 20.53
C LYS A 12 5.65 24.78 20.24
N GLN A 13 6.44 23.69 20.24
CA GLN A 13 5.91 22.33 20.09
C GLN A 13 5.10 21.91 21.32
N HIS A 14 5.60 22.18 22.54
CA HIS A 14 4.89 21.90 23.78
C HIS A 14 3.55 22.65 23.85
N ALA A 15 3.54 23.94 23.51
CA ALA A 15 2.31 24.74 23.45
C ALA A 15 1.31 24.23 22.39
N ALA A 16 1.79 23.75 21.24
CA ALA A 16 0.93 23.14 20.22
C ALA A 16 0.32 21.81 20.68
N THR A 17 1.10 20.96 21.34
CA THR A 17 0.62 19.69 21.92
C THR A 17 -0.41 19.93 23.02
N GLU A 18 -0.14 20.83 23.98
CA GLU A 18 -1.11 21.19 25.02
C GLU A 18 -2.40 21.80 24.44
N ARG A 19 -2.29 22.69 23.45
CA ARG A 19 -3.46 23.27 22.77
C ARG A 19 -4.29 22.22 22.01
N TRP A 20 -3.67 21.15 21.52
CA TRP A 20 -4.36 20.02 20.90
C TRP A 20 -5.01 19.10 21.94
N LEU A 21 -4.30 18.77 23.03
CA LEU A 21 -4.81 17.96 24.15
C LEU A 21 -5.88 18.66 25.00
N SER A 22 -6.00 19.99 24.89
CA SER A 22 -7.02 20.80 25.57
C SER A 22 -8.33 20.89 24.79
N LYS A 23 -8.41 20.34 23.58
CA LYS A 23 -9.68 20.26 22.84
C LYS A 23 -10.64 19.29 23.55
N PRO A 24 -11.94 19.61 23.66
CA PRO A 24 -12.94 18.70 24.19
C PRO A 24 -12.89 17.32 23.51
N GLY A 25 -13.03 16.24 24.29
CA GLY A 25 -13.03 14.86 23.79
C GLY A 25 -11.65 14.27 23.43
N VAL A 26 -10.68 15.06 22.94
CA VAL A 26 -9.40 14.54 22.40
C VAL A 26 -8.60 13.75 23.45
N ARG A 27 -8.54 14.23 24.70
CA ARG A 27 -7.84 13.55 25.80
C ARG A 27 -8.49 12.21 26.18
N GLU A 28 -9.79 12.08 25.97
CA GLU A 28 -10.58 10.89 26.28
C GLU A 28 -10.50 9.85 25.15
N GLU A 29 -10.62 10.31 23.90
CA GLU A 29 -10.41 9.49 22.70
C GLU A 29 -9.00 8.87 22.66
N GLN A 30 -7.96 9.63 23.06
CA GLN A 30 -6.59 9.10 23.18
C GLN A 30 -6.44 8.07 24.30
N ARG A 31 -7.13 8.25 25.44
CA ARG A 31 -7.16 7.24 26.52
C ARG A 31 -7.84 5.95 26.06
N GLU A 32 -8.93 6.05 25.32
CA GLU A 32 -9.62 4.85 24.81
C GLU A 32 -8.79 4.14 23.73
N LYS A 33 -8.19 4.90 22.80
CA LYS A 33 -7.20 4.35 21.84
C LYS A 33 -5.99 3.72 22.52
N ALA A 34 -5.60 4.16 23.72
CA ALA A 34 -4.55 3.52 24.51
C ALA A 34 -5.05 2.24 25.21
N ARG A 35 -6.28 2.24 25.77
CA ARG A 35 -6.93 1.02 26.32
C ARG A 35 -7.05 -0.08 25.27
N LEU A 36 -7.53 0.24 24.08
CA LEU A 36 -7.69 -0.73 22.98
C LEU A 36 -6.35 -1.33 22.53
N ARG A 37 -5.28 -0.53 22.47
CA ARG A 37 -3.91 -1.01 22.20
C ARG A 37 -3.41 -1.94 23.31
N ALA A 38 -3.61 -1.57 24.58
CA ALA A 38 -3.22 -2.39 25.72
C ALA A 38 -3.99 -3.72 25.77
N ALA A 39 -5.29 -3.71 25.45
CA ALA A 39 -6.10 -4.92 25.33
C ALA A 39 -5.58 -5.85 24.22
N ARG A 40 -5.39 -5.33 23.00
CA ARG A 40 -4.86 -6.11 21.84
C ARG A 40 -3.49 -6.74 22.14
N ASN A 41 -2.62 -6.04 22.88
CA ASN A 41 -1.31 -6.57 23.24
C ASN A 41 -1.39 -7.68 24.32
N ARG A 42 -2.39 -7.65 25.21
CA ARG A 42 -2.63 -8.72 26.19
C ARG A 42 -3.15 -9.99 25.52
N THR A 43 -4.09 -9.89 24.57
CA THR A 43 -4.57 -11.06 23.81
C THR A 43 -3.45 -11.68 22.98
N LYS A 44 -2.59 -10.87 22.35
CA LYS A 44 -1.42 -11.39 21.64
C LYS A 44 -0.48 -12.21 22.54
N LYS A 45 -0.17 -11.72 23.75
CA LYS A 45 0.71 -12.44 24.68
C LYS A 45 0.14 -13.80 25.11
N LEU A 46 -1.17 -13.85 25.37
CA LEU A 46 -1.87 -15.10 25.76
C LEU A 46 -1.88 -16.17 24.67
N VAL A 47 -1.83 -15.79 23.39
CA VAL A 47 -1.75 -16.76 22.28
C VAL A 47 -0.34 -17.34 22.19
N THR A 48 0.70 -16.50 22.22
CA THR A 48 2.11 -16.91 22.09
C THR A 48 2.59 -17.81 23.22
N GLU A 49 2.06 -17.67 24.44
CA GLU A 49 2.41 -18.55 25.57
C GLU A 49 1.78 -19.96 25.49
N SER A 50 0.90 -20.25 24.52
CA SER A 50 0.27 -21.57 24.34
C SER A 50 0.93 -22.48 23.29
N GLU A 51 1.82 -21.95 22.44
CA GLU A 51 2.41 -22.71 21.31
C GLU A 51 3.74 -23.40 21.64
N ASP A 52 4.32 -23.15 22.82
CA ASP A 52 5.69 -23.58 23.17
C ASP A 52 5.76 -25.04 23.70
N THR A 53 4.86 -25.91 23.24
CA THR A 53 4.87 -27.35 23.56
C THR A 53 4.29 -28.20 22.43
N THR A 54 5.13 -28.60 21.47
CA THR A 54 5.28 -29.99 20.96
C THR A 54 6.48 -30.08 20.00
N ARG A 55 7.23 -31.19 20.05
CA ARG A 55 8.55 -31.38 19.40
C ARG A 55 8.48 -31.99 17.98
N ASN A 56 9.54 -31.77 17.20
CA ASN A 56 9.85 -32.41 15.89
C ASN A 56 9.96 -33.95 15.99
N PRO A 57 9.95 -34.70 14.86
CA PRO A 57 11.22 -34.96 14.15
C PRO A 57 11.18 -35.03 12.59
N THR A 58 12.35 -34.82 11.97
CA THR A 58 12.67 -34.98 10.53
C THR A 58 13.08 -36.44 10.19
N PRO A 59 12.82 -36.97 8.98
CA PRO A 59 13.89 -37.20 7.94
C PRO A 59 13.38 -37.09 6.46
N THR A 60 14.13 -37.28 5.35
CA THR A 60 15.53 -36.95 4.93
C THR A 60 15.69 -37.23 3.41
N SER A 61 16.41 -36.35 2.66
CA SER A 61 17.01 -36.50 1.30
C SER A 61 16.23 -37.00 0.08
N ALA A 62 16.30 -36.24 -1.03
CA ALA A 62 17.09 -36.63 -2.23
C ALA A 62 17.33 -35.41 -3.18
N VAL A 63 18.41 -35.46 -3.96
CA VAL A 63 18.90 -34.37 -4.84
C VAL A 63 18.49 -34.62 -6.31
N GLY A 64 18.15 -33.55 -7.05
CA GLY A 64 17.92 -33.57 -8.50
C GLY A 64 18.09 -32.16 -9.09
N ALA A 65 18.75 -32.04 -10.24
CA ALA A 65 19.33 -30.78 -10.73
C ALA A 65 18.38 -29.87 -11.54
N SER A 66 18.74 -28.58 -11.59
CA SER A 66 18.15 -27.51 -12.40
C SER A 66 18.34 -27.75 -13.92
N PRO A 67 17.49 -27.16 -14.78
CA PRO A 67 17.85 -25.86 -15.35
C PRO A 67 16.77 -24.77 -15.26
N ASP A 68 17.25 -23.54 -15.32
CA ASP A 68 16.57 -22.25 -15.20
C ASP A 68 15.72 -21.88 -16.46
N PRO A 69 14.53 -21.27 -16.30
CA PRO A 69 13.86 -20.51 -17.35
C PRO A 69 13.81 -19.00 -17.05
N GLU A 70 14.20 -18.19 -18.04
CA GLU A 70 14.37 -16.73 -17.96
C GLU A 70 13.16 -15.92 -17.43
N PRO A 71 13.41 -14.72 -16.86
CA PRO A 71 12.38 -13.84 -16.32
C PRO A 71 11.57 -13.09 -17.40
N ASN A 72 10.35 -12.67 -17.03
CA ASN A 72 9.45 -11.79 -17.77
C ASN A 72 8.76 -12.36 -19.03
N SER A 73 7.77 -13.23 -18.82
CA SER A 73 6.60 -13.27 -19.70
C SER A 73 5.40 -12.62 -19.00
N TYR A 74 4.98 -11.46 -19.50
CA TYR A 74 3.83 -10.71 -18.98
C TYR A 74 2.54 -11.49 -19.26
N LEU A 75 1.99 -12.15 -18.24
CA LEU A 75 0.82 -13.02 -18.38
C LEU A 75 -0.43 -12.23 -18.78
N HIS A 76 -0.93 -12.50 -19.99
CA HIS A 76 -2.16 -11.92 -20.49
C HIS A 76 -3.37 -12.42 -19.66
N PRO A 77 -4.31 -11.55 -19.21
CA PRO A 77 -5.30 -11.91 -18.18
C PRO A 77 -6.29 -13.04 -18.54
N SER A 78 -6.43 -13.37 -19.83
CA SER A 78 -7.45 -14.31 -20.33
C SER A 78 -7.04 -15.80 -20.27
N ALA A 79 -5.81 -16.13 -19.89
CA ALA A 79 -5.28 -17.50 -19.95
C ALA A 79 -5.34 -18.28 -18.61
N LEU A 80 -5.69 -17.64 -17.50
CA LEU A 80 -5.67 -18.26 -16.17
C LEU A 80 -7.00 -18.97 -15.82
N SER A 81 -7.13 -20.23 -16.23
CA SER A 81 -8.25 -21.12 -15.80
C SER A 81 -8.35 -21.22 -14.28
N GLU A 82 -7.22 -21.21 -13.58
CA GLU A 82 -7.11 -21.24 -12.12
C GLU A 82 -6.42 -19.96 -11.62
N PRO A 83 -6.93 -19.31 -10.55
CA PRO A 83 -6.28 -18.11 -10.01
C PRO A 83 -4.95 -18.50 -9.33
N PRO A 84 -3.94 -17.60 -9.33
CA PRO A 84 -2.68 -17.87 -8.67
C PRO A 84 -2.87 -18.07 -7.15
N PRO A 85 -2.01 -18.87 -6.49
CA PRO A 85 -2.00 -18.99 -5.04
C PRO A 85 -1.83 -17.64 -4.35
N LEU A 86 -2.48 -17.44 -3.20
CA LEU A 86 -2.48 -16.15 -2.50
C LEU A 86 -1.07 -15.66 -2.14
N GLU A 87 -0.13 -16.58 -1.88
CA GLU A 87 1.27 -16.26 -1.62
C GLU A 87 1.97 -15.62 -2.82
N LYS A 88 1.67 -16.10 -4.03
CA LYS A 88 2.17 -15.47 -5.26
C LYS A 88 1.59 -14.08 -5.45
N VAL A 89 0.33 -13.86 -5.04
CA VAL A 89 -0.31 -12.54 -5.09
C VAL A 89 0.27 -11.58 -4.05
N ARG A 90 0.64 -12.06 -2.86
CA ARG A 90 1.42 -11.26 -1.90
C ARG A 90 2.71 -10.75 -2.52
N GLN A 91 3.51 -11.64 -3.10
CA GLN A 91 4.76 -11.23 -3.75
C GLN A 91 4.55 -10.24 -4.89
N LEU A 92 3.51 -10.43 -5.71
CA LEU A 92 3.16 -9.49 -6.79
C LEU A 92 2.78 -8.11 -6.24
N ILE A 93 2.01 -8.03 -5.15
CA ILE A 93 1.67 -6.76 -4.50
C ILE A 93 2.92 -6.12 -3.92
N THR A 94 3.74 -6.85 -3.17
CA THR A 94 5.01 -6.33 -2.61
C THR A 94 5.95 -5.79 -3.69
N ASN A 95 6.01 -6.42 -4.86
CA ASN A 95 6.82 -5.96 -6.00
C ASN A 95 6.19 -4.78 -6.75
N TRP A 96 4.87 -4.61 -6.66
CA TRP A 96 4.13 -3.52 -7.31
C TRP A 96 4.16 -2.22 -6.49
N GLN A 97 4.13 -2.32 -5.16
CA GLN A 97 4.14 -1.17 -4.25
C GLN A 97 5.37 -0.28 -4.46
N SER A 98 5.16 1.03 -4.40
CA SER A 98 6.23 2.01 -4.55
C SER A 98 7.15 2.03 -3.32
N GLU A 99 8.44 2.25 -3.55
CA GLU A 99 9.46 2.45 -2.51
C GLU A 99 9.32 3.80 -1.77
N TRP A 100 8.13 4.42 -1.81
CA TRP A 100 7.86 5.73 -1.21
C TRP A 100 7.60 5.67 0.30
N GLY A 101 7.51 4.46 0.86
CA GLY A 101 7.32 4.21 2.29
C GLY A 101 5.84 4.27 2.68
N THR A 102 5.56 4.82 3.86
CA THR A 102 4.20 4.91 4.41
C THR A 102 3.34 5.91 3.64
N GLU A 103 2.01 5.75 3.69
CA GLU A 103 1.04 6.68 3.09
C GLU A 103 1.32 8.18 3.37
N SER A 104 1.75 8.51 4.58
CA SER A 104 2.10 9.87 4.99
C SER A 104 3.27 10.51 4.20
N THR A 105 4.12 9.70 3.56
CA THR A 105 5.26 10.18 2.76
C THR A 105 4.98 10.23 1.26
N TRP A 106 3.93 9.56 0.76
CA TRP A 106 3.58 9.54 -0.67
C TRP A 106 3.34 10.94 -1.27
N PRO A 107 2.58 11.87 -0.65
CA PRO A 107 2.37 13.20 -1.23
C PRO A 107 3.68 13.94 -1.48
N LYS A 108 4.63 13.85 -0.54
CA LYS A 108 5.95 14.48 -0.68
C LYS A 108 6.78 13.79 -1.77
N LYS A 109 6.84 12.46 -1.76
CA LYS A 109 7.62 11.67 -2.74
C LYS A 109 7.14 11.90 -4.17
N PHE A 110 5.82 11.93 -4.39
CA PHE A 110 5.21 12.26 -5.67
C PHE A 110 5.66 13.66 -6.16
N HIS A 111 5.57 14.68 -5.31
CA HIS A 111 5.98 16.05 -5.67
C HIS A 111 7.49 16.18 -5.92
N ASP A 112 8.31 15.49 -5.13
CA ASP A 112 9.78 15.49 -5.30
C ASP A 112 10.15 14.84 -6.66
N GLN A 113 9.53 13.70 -7.01
CA GLN A 113 9.74 13.06 -8.32
C GLN A 113 9.18 13.87 -9.49
N LEU A 114 7.97 14.42 -9.38
CA LEU A 114 7.37 15.29 -10.40
C LEU A 114 8.24 16.54 -10.66
N ARG A 115 8.71 17.21 -9.60
CA ARG A 115 9.62 18.37 -9.74
C ARG A 115 10.93 17.97 -10.41
N HIS A 116 11.47 16.80 -10.09
CA HIS A 116 12.68 16.28 -10.74
C HIS A 116 12.44 15.92 -12.23
N ALA A 117 11.26 15.42 -12.59
CA ALA A 117 10.87 15.20 -13.96
C ALA A 117 10.70 16.52 -14.74
N GLN A 118 10.01 17.51 -14.15
CA GLN A 118 9.85 18.86 -14.70
C GLN A 118 11.19 19.58 -14.92
N GLY A 119 12.13 19.45 -13.97
CA GLY A 119 13.49 19.98 -14.11
C GLY A 119 14.31 19.33 -15.24
N ARG A 120 13.88 18.16 -15.76
CA ARG A 120 14.44 17.49 -16.94
C ARG A 120 13.61 17.72 -18.22
N GLY A 121 12.58 18.57 -18.16
CA GLY A 121 11.77 18.98 -19.30
C GLY A 121 10.54 18.10 -19.57
N ARG A 122 9.85 18.43 -20.67
CA ARG A 122 8.52 17.87 -21.03
C ARG A 122 8.53 16.36 -21.20
N LEU A 123 9.46 15.81 -22.00
CA LEU A 123 9.55 14.35 -22.23
C LEU A 123 9.75 13.54 -20.94
N ALA A 124 10.54 14.05 -20.00
CA ALA A 124 10.74 13.40 -18.71
C ALA A 124 9.49 13.51 -17.82
N THR A 125 8.75 14.60 -17.93
CA THR A 125 7.46 14.82 -17.25
C THR A 125 6.39 13.87 -17.79
N ASP A 126 6.22 13.80 -19.11
CA ASP A 126 5.30 12.87 -19.77
C ASP A 126 5.63 11.41 -19.38
N SER A 127 6.92 11.02 -19.43
CA SER A 127 7.37 9.69 -19.02
C SER A 127 7.06 9.35 -17.55
N PHE A 128 7.18 10.30 -16.63
CA PHE A 128 6.79 10.12 -15.23
C PHE A 128 5.28 9.83 -15.08
N PHE A 129 4.44 10.54 -15.82
CA PHE A 129 2.99 10.29 -15.79
C PHE A 129 2.61 8.95 -16.45
N SER A 130 3.26 8.57 -17.56
CA SER A 130 3.09 7.23 -18.15
C SER A 130 3.50 6.10 -17.20
N GLN A 131 4.53 6.29 -16.37
CA GLN A 131 4.92 5.33 -15.33
C GLN A 131 3.86 5.24 -14.23
N CYS A 132 3.29 6.37 -13.79
CA CYS A 132 2.17 6.39 -12.84
C CYS A 132 0.93 5.66 -13.41
N GLU A 133 0.63 5.82 -14.69
CA GLU A 133 -0.48 5.11 -15.36
C GLU A 133 -0.23 3.61 -15.47
N ALA A 134 0.97 3.18 -15.87
CA ALA A 134 1.34 1.77 -15.90
C ALA A 134 1.22 1.12 -14.51
N HIS A 135 1.63 1.83 -13.45
CA HIS A 135 1.45 1.39 -12.07
C HIS A 135 -0.03 1.28 -11.67
N VAL A 136 -0.89 2.23 -12.06
CA VAL A 136 -2.35 2.15 -11.84
C VAL A 136 -2.98 0.96 -12.58
N GLU A 137 -2.63 0.73 -13.84
CA GLU A 137 -3.15 -0.39 -14.61
C GLU A 137 -2.71 -1.75 -14.05
N GLU A 138 -1.47 -1.88 -13.59
CA GLU A 138 -1.02 -3.10 -12.92
C GLU A 138 -1.72 -3.29 -11.57
N GLY A 139 -1.95 -2.22 -10.80
CA GLY A 139 -2.73 -2.26 -9.56
C GLY A 139 -4.18 -2.72 -9.79
N ARG A 140 -4.81 -2.26 -10.88
CA ARG A 140 -6.15 -2.71 -11.31
C ARG A 140 -6.17 -4.20 -11.67
N ARG A 141 -5.12 -4.73 -12.32
CA ARG A 141 -4.97 -6.18 -12.58
C ARG A 141 -4.87 -6.98 -11.28
N LEU A 142 -4.09 -6.50 -10.30
CA LEU A 142 -3.98 -7.14 -8.99
C LEU A 142 -5.32 -7.15 -8.23
N VAL A 143 -6.10 -6.08 -8.29
CA VAL A 143 -7.48 -6.03 -7.73
C VAL A 143 -8.37 -7.09 -8.39
N TRP A 144 -8.27 -7.25 -9.72
CA TRP A 144 -9.02 -8.27 -10.45
C TRP A 144 -8.62 -9.70 -10.07
N ILE A 145 -7.33 -9.96 -9.87
CA ILE A 145 -6.80 -11.26 -9.39
C ILE A 145 -7.36 -11.57 -7.99
N LEU A 146 -7.25 -10.64 -7.03
CA LEU A 146 -7.78 -10.81 -5.67
C LEU A 146 -9.30 -11.04 -5.68
N ARG A 147 -10.05 -10.32 -6.53
CA ARG A 147 -11.50 -10.51 -6.70
C ARG A 147 -11.85 -11.92 -7.20
N ASN A 148 -11.03 -12.49 -8.07
CA ASN A 148 -11.21 -13.86 -8.58
C ASN A 148 -10.86 -14.93 -7.54
N ILE A 149 -9.80 -14.71 -6.74
CA ILE A 149 -9.47 -15.57 -5.60
C ILE A 149 -10.63 -15.57 -4.60
N ALA A 150 -11.13 -14.40 -4.20
CA ALA A 150 -12.28 -14.29 -3.31
C ALA A 150 -13.51 -15.07 -3.84
N ARG A 151 -13.85 -14.88 -5.12
CA ARG A 151 -15.01 -15.54 -5.74
C ARG A 151 -14.91 -17.07 -5.82
N LYS A 152 -13.71 -17.62 -6.00
CA LYS A 152 -13.49 -19.07 -6.11
C LYS A 152 -13.20 -19.73 -4.75
N GLY A 153 -12.39 -19.11 -3.90
CA GLY A 153 -11.86 -19.69 -2.65
C GLY A 153 -12.85 -19.80 -1.49
N PHE A 154 -13.86 -18.92 -1.41
CA PHE A 154 -14.82 -18.92 -0.29
C PHE A 154 -15.99 -19.92 -0.43
N ARG A 155 -16.07 -20.69 -1.52
CA ARG A 155 -17.16 -21.67 -1.71
C ARG A 155 -16.86 -22.94 -0.90
N GLY A 156 -17.54 -23.10 0.23
CA GLY A 156 -17.55 -24.35 1.02
C GLY A 156 -16.49 -24.46 2.12
N MET A 157 -15.69 -23.42 2.34
CA MET A 157 -14.81 -23.35 3.52
C MET A 157 -15.57 -22.72 4.70
N GLY A 158 -15.60 -23.42 5.85
CA GLY A 158 -16.14 -22.91 7.11
C GLY A 158 -15.16 -21.93 7.78
N TYR A 159 -14.69 -22.23 9.00
CA TYR A 159 -13.77 -21.36 9.74
C TYR A 159 -12.50 -20.95 8.95
N ARG A 160 -11.96 -21.82 8.08
CA ARG A 160 -10.82 -21.48 7.20
C ARG A 160 -11.12 -20.36 6.17
N ALA A 161 -12.39 -20.03 5.92
CA ALA A 161 -12.74 -18.87 5.10
C ALA A 161 -12.51 -17.55 5.83
N ALA A 162 -12.53 -17.51 7.17
CA ALA A 162 -12.29 -16.29 7.94
C ALA A 162 -10.84 -15.82 7.79
N ASP A 163 -9.87 -16.70 8.05
CA ASP A 163 -8.44 -16.38 7.92
C ASP A 163 -8.07 -15.98 6.47
N LEU A 164 -8.67 -16.65 5.49
CA LEU A 164 -8.49 -16.34 4.07
C LEU A 164 -9.13 -15.00 3.69
N TYR A 165 -10.28 -14.68 4.29
CA TYR A 165 -10.97 -13.40 4.09
C TYR A 165 -10.18 -12.24 4.68
N GLU A 166 -9.68 -12.36 5.92
CA GLU A 166 -8.83 -11.34 6.55
C GLU A 166 -7.56 -11.09 5.72
N GLN A 167 -6.87 -12.14 5.26
CA GLN A 167 -5.69 -11.98 4.39
C GLN A 167 -6.02 -11.30 3.06
N VAL A 168 -7.14 -11.65 2.40
CA VAL A 168 -7.56 -10.99 1.15
C VAL A 168 -7.98 -9.54 1.41
N PHE A 169 -8.61 -9.25 2.56
CA PHE A 169 -9.01 -7.90 2.95
C PHE A 169 -7.82 -6.99 3.26
N ASP A 170 -6.82 -7.48 3.98
CA ASP A 170 -5.58 -6.73 4.26
C ASP A 170 -4.83 -6.39 2.97
N LEU A 171 -4.73 -7.37 2.04
CA LEU A 171 -4.10 -7.16 0.73
C LEU A 171 -4.89 -6.19 -0.16
N LEU A 172 -6.23 -6.31 -0.19
CA LEU A 172 -7.08 -5.35 -0.87
C LEU A 172 -6.92 -3.94 -0.28
N THR A 173 -6.84 -3.81 1.04
CA THR A 173 -6.68 -2.53 1.72
C THR A 173 -5.34 -1.88 1.36
N SER A 174 -4.24 -2.62 1.44
CA SER A 174 -2.90 -2.13 1.09
C SER A 174 -2.77 -1.77 -0.40
N LEU A 175 -3.43 -2.52 -1.28
CA LEU A 175 -3.44 -2.27 -2.72
C LEU A 175 -4.30 -1.05 -3.08
N LEU A 176 -5.48 -0.91 -2.47
CA LEU A 176 -6.43 0.16 -2.78
C LEU A 176 -5.99 1.53 -2.26
N THR A 177 -5.31 1.62 -1.11
CA THR A 177 -4.82 2.92 -0.61
C THR A 177 -3.83 3.54 -1.59
N GLU A 178 -2.84 2.76 -2.04
CA GLU A 178 -1.82 3.22 -2.99
C GLU A 178 -2.40 3.43 -4.39
N LEU A 179 -3.22 2.51 -4.90
CA LEU A 179 -3.90 2.66 -6.19
C LEU A 179 -4.74 3.94 -6.25
N ARG A 180 -5.50 4.24 -5.19
CA ARG A 180 -6.30 5.48 -5.11
C ARG A 180 -5.45 6.72 -5.00
N PHE A 181 -4.30 6.67 -4.32
CA PHE A 181 -3.36 7.80 -4.31
C PHE A 181 -2.91 8.15 -5.72
N PHE A 182 -2.46 7.17 -6.52
CA PHE A 182 -2.01 7.41 -7.89
C PHE A 182 -3.16 7.81 -8.83
N GLU A 183 -4.34 7.19 -8.73
CA GLU A 183 -5.51 7.60 -9.52
C GLU A 183 -5.89 9.07 -9.28
N VAL A 184 -5.94 9.52 -8.03
CA VAL A 184 -6.22 10.92 -7.68
C VAL A 184 -5.12 11.85 -8.18
N LYS A 185 -3.84 11.49 -8.00
CA LYS A 185 -2.73 12.33 -8.51
C LYS A 185 -2.69 12.40 -10.03
N LEU A 186 -3.11 11.36 -10.72
CA LEU A 186 -3.24 11.42 -12.17
C LEU A 186 -4.40 12.30 -12.62
N ASP A 187 -5.53 12.30 -11.92
CA ASP A 187 -6.66 13.19 -12.21
C ASP A 187 -6.31 14.67 -11.94
N ASP A 188 -5.63 14.96 -10.82
CA ASP A 188 -5.20 16.31 -10.44
C ASP A 188 -4.27 16.98 -11.49
N TYR A 189 -3.25 16.25 -11.98
CA TYR A 189 -2.14 16.83 -12.77
C TYR A 189 -2.14 16.41 -14.26
N ALA A 190 -2.74 15.26 -14.59
CA ALA A 190 -2.93 14.77 -15.95
C ALA A 190 -4.41 14.41 -16.19
N PRO A 191 -5.36 15.37 -16.02
CA PRO A 191 -6.76 15.13 -16.30
C PRO A 191 -6.98 14.82 -17.79
N ILE A 192 -7.99 14.01 -18.07
CA ILE A 192 -8.44 13.69 -19.43
C ILE A 192 -8.98 14.96 -20.14
N SER A 193 -9.51 15.92 -19.37
CA SER A 193 -9.99 17.23 -19.85
C SER A 193 -9.04 18.36 -19.42
N PRO A 194 -8.66 19.29 -20.31
CA PRO A 194 -7.37 20.00 -20.20
C PRO A 194 -7.29 21.18 -19.20
N LEU A 195 -8.30 21.46 -18.37
CA LEU A 195 -8.40 22.70 -17.59
C LEU A 195 -7.25 22.94 -16.57
N SER A 196 -6.53 21.89 -16.16
CA SER A 196 -5.35 21.96 -15.27
C SER A 196 -4.18 21.08 -15.74
N ARG A 197 -4.12 20.75 -17.03
CA ARG A 197 -3.25 19.70 -17.60
C ARG A 197 -1.77 20.08 -17.63
N ILE A 198 -0.93 19.24 -17.01
CA ILE A 198 0.54 19.42 -16.88
C ILE A 198 1.33 18.40 -17.73
N SER A 199 0.65 17.39 -18.32
CA SER A 199 1.25 16.34 -19.16
C SER A 199 0.36 15.99 -20.35
N GLU A 200 0.94 15.45 -21.41
CA GLU A 200 0.21 15.01 -22.61
C GLU A 200 0.06 13.50 -22.75
N ALA A 201 0.56 12.71 -21.78
CA ALA A 201 0.57 11.25 -21.83
C ALA A 201 -0.78 10.58 -22.15
N ARG A 202 -1.91 11.20 -21.77
CA ARG A 202 -3.28 10.65 -21.92
C ARG A 202 -3.96 10.89 -23.27
N TYR A 203 -3.25 11.42 -24.27
CA TYR A 203 -3.87 11.70 -25.55
C TYR A 203 -4.04 10.42 -26.39
N TYR A 204 -5.21 9.79 -26.27
CA TYR A 204 -5.73 8.98 -27.36
C TYR A 204 -6.11 9.92 -28.50
N PHE A 205 -5.58 9.69 -29.70
CA PHE A 205 -5.99 10.44 -30.89
C PHE A 205 -7.50 10.26 -31.11
N THR A 206 -8.25 11.35 -31.03
CA THR A 206 -9.55 11.46 -31.69
C THR A 206 -9.29 11.53 -33.20
N VAL A 207 -9.38 10.37 -33.86
CA VAL A 207 -9.48 10.20 -35.31
C VAL A 207 -10.95 10.00 -35.66
#